data_AF-A0A7R9JPY3-F1
#
_entry.id   AF-A0A7R9JPY3-F1
#
_cell.length_a   1.000
_cell.length_b   1.000
_cell.length_c   1.000
_cell.angle_alpha   90.00
_cell.angle_beta   90.00
_cell.angle_gamma   90.00
#
_symmetry.space_group_name_H-M   'P 1'
#
loop_
_entity.id
_entity.type
_entity.pdbx_description
1 polymer ?
#
loop_
_entity_poly.entity_id
_entity_poly.type
_entity_poly.pdbx_seq_one_letter_code
_entity_poly.pdbx_strand_id
1 'polypeptide(L)'
;MPPSLDLEDPTPYQTQLKHMQKLLSKEGGAHDEEVQTVLGNRIAALYSVPTAIFCFLRAQECIEGIQVDDPFRRTLQYAISLGGDTDTIASMAGAIAGAFYGYEAINTSLQKHCELLDQVIKYADDLYKLISA
;
A
#
# COMPACT_ATOMS: atom_id res chain seq x y z
N MET A 1 8.75 12.78 22.36
CA MET A 1 8.77 13.79 21.28
C MET A 1 8.89 13.03 19.97
N PRO A 2 8.04 13.25 18.96
CA PRO A 2 8.25 12.61 17.67
C PRO A 2 9.53 13.19 17.05
N PRO A 3 10.30 12.41 16.28
CA PRO A 3 11.35 12.98 15.46
C PRO A 3 10.67 14.00 14.54
N SER A 4 11.22 15.21 14.48
CA SER A 4 10.99 16.14 13.38
C SER A 4 11.16 15.37 12.07
N LEU A 5 10.45 15.73 10.99
CA LEU A 5 10.82 15.25 9.66
C LEU A 5 12.34 15.37 9.55
N ASP A 6 13.03 14.24 9.34
CA ASP A 6 14.50 14.19 9.22
C ASP A 6 14.89 14.87 7.90
N LEU A 7 14.73 16.19 7.86
CA LEU A 7 15.17 17.08 6.79
C LEU A 7 16.70 17.18 6.76
N GLU A 8 17.40 16.45 7.64
CA GLU A 8 18.85 16.29 7.62
C GLU A 8 19.32 15.24 6.60
N ASP A 9 18.46 14.28 6.21
CA ASP A 9 18.79 13.35 5.13
C ASP A 9 18.58 14.04 3.76
N PRO A 10 19.63 14.20 2.93
CA PRO A 10 19.49 14.82 1.61
C PRO A 10 18.70 13.94 0.62
N THR A 11 18.48 12.65 0.93
CA THR A 11 17.86 11.65 0.06
C THR A 11 16.86 10.74 0.79
N PRO A 12 15.87 11.29 1.50
CA PRO A 12 15.09 10.55 2.50
C PRO A 12 14.27 9.41 1.88
N TYR A 13 13.76 9.59 0.66
CA TYR A 13 13.07 8.50 -0.05
C TYR A 13 14.02 7.39 -0.53
N GLN A 14 15.26 7.71 -0.90
CA GLN A 14 16.24 6.67 -1.25
C GLN A 14 16.61 5.85 -0.02
N THR A 15 16.73 6.50 1.14
CA THR A 15 16.93 5.84 2.43
C THR A 15 15.75 4.92 2.75
N GLN A 16 14.51 5.40 2.60
CA GLN A 16 13.31 4.58 2.76
C GLN A 16 13.27 3.36 1.83
N LEU A 17 13.65 3.52 0.55
CA LEU A 17 13.75 2.40 -0.39
C LEU A 17 14.82 1.37 0.01
N LYS A 18 15.97 1.81 0.55
CA LYS A 18 16.99 0.89 1.09
C LYS A 18 16.47 0.15 2.32
N HIS A 19 15.72 0.82 3.19
CA HIS A 19 15.07 0.18 4.33
C HIS A 19 14.05 -0.86 3.88
N MET A 20 13.22 -0.52 2.91
CA MET A 20 12.26 -1.44 2.31
C MET A 20 12.93 -2.70 1.75
N GLN A 21 14.04 -2.56 1.01
CA GLN A 21 14.81 -3.71 0.51
C GLN A 21 15.27 -4.62 1.65
N LYS A 22 15.77 -4.04 2.76
CA LYS A 22 16.19 -4.82 3.93
C LYS A 22 15.02 -5.58 4.56
N LEU A 23 13.85 -4.95 4.68
CA LEU A 23 12.65 -5.59 5.24
C LEU A 23 12.14 -6.73 4.35
N LEU A 24 12.10 -6.52 3.04
CA LEU A 24 11.67 -7.53 2.05
C LEU A 24 12.64 -8.72 1.95
N SER A 25 13.91 -8.54 2.30
CA SER A 25 14.92 -9.61 2.22
C SER A 25 14.92 -10.55 3.43
N LYS A 26 14.03 -10.34 4.42
CA LYS A 26 13.97 -11.18 5.62
C LYS A 26 13.20 -12.47 5.35
N GLU A 27 13.84 -13.62 5.61
CA GLU A 27 13.15 -14.91 5.62
C GLU A 27 12.00 -14.90 6.66
N GLY A 28 10.81 -15.33 6.25
CA GLY A 28 9.60 -15.28 7.08
C GLY A 28 8.89 -13.92 7.11
N GLY A 29 9.51 -12.87 6.56
CA GLY A 29 8.98 -11.50 6.55
C GLY A 29 9.30 -10.70 7.82
N ALA A 30 9.23 -9.37 7.72
CA ALA A 30 9.44 -8.47 8.84
C ALA A 30 8.23 -8.43 9.79
N HIS A 31 8.47 -8.16 11.08
CA HIS A 31 7.40 -7.91 12.05
C HIS A 31 6.78 -6.52 11.83
N ASP A 32 5.47 -6.40 12.07
CA ASP A 32 4.71 -5.17 11.82
C ASP A 32 5.26 -3.97 12.60
N GLU A 33 5.65 -4.14 13.87
CA GLU A 33 6.26 -3.08 14.69
C GLU A 33 7.57 -2.56 14.08
N GLU A 34 8.35 -3.44 13.45
CA GLU A 34 9.58 -3.06 12.76
C GLU A 34 9.25 -2.26 11.50
N VAL A 35 8.27 -2.70 10.70
CA VAL A 35 7.81 -1.97 9.51
C VAL A 35 7.33 -0.57 9.89
N GLN A 36 6.52 -0.46 10.94
CA GLN A 36 6.02 0.81 11.46
C GLN A 36 7.15 1.72 11.97
N THR A 37 8.16 1.15 12.61
CA THR A 37 9.31 1.92 13.14
C THR A 37 10.23 2.41 12.02
N VAL A 38 10.46 1.57 11.01
CA VAL A 38 11.45 1.82 9.96
C VAL A 38 10.86 2.62 8.80
N LEU A 39 9.70 2.22 8.27
CA LEU A 39 9.06 2.90 7.14
C LEU A 39 8.07 3.97 7.60
N GLY A 40 7.47 3.79 8.77
CA GLY A 40 6.41 4.66 9.27
C GLY A 40 5.02 4.25 8.81
N ASN A 41 4.01 4.86 9.42
CA ASN A 41 2.60 4.71 9.09
C ASN A 41 1.83 6.02 9.35
N ARG A 42 2.46 7.16 9.07
CA ARG A 42 1.99 8.49 9.46
C ARG A 42 1.56 9.30 8.23
N ILE A 43 0.86 10.40 8.48
CA ILE A 43 0.29 11.31 7.46
C ILE A 43 1.36 11.91 6.52
N ALA A 44 2.60 12.07 6.97
CA ALA A 44 3.66 12.62 6.13
C ALA A 44 4.04 11.63 5.02
N ALA A 45 4.11 12.10 3.77
CA ALA A 45 4.38 11.28 2.58
C ALA A 45 5.63 10.37 2.71
N LEU A 46 6.68 10.86 3.37
CA LEU A 46 7.90 10.08 3.64
C LEU A 46 7.63 8.81 4.47
N TYR A 47 6.57 8.80 5.26
CA TYR A 47 6.18 7.75 6.19
C TYR A 47 4.85 7.06 5.83
N SER A 48 4.32 7.31 4.61
CA SER A 48 3.13 6.64 4.08
C SER A 48 3.36 6.08 2.67
N VAL A 49 4.03 6.83 1.78
CA VAL A 49 4.29 6.38 0.39
C VAL A 49 5.19 5.14 0.36
N PRO A 50 6.35 5.09 1.04
CA PRO A 50 7.17 3.88 1.05
C PRO A 50 6.43 2.69 1.68
N THR A 51 5.68 2.93 2.76
CA THR A 51 4.89 1.89 3.44
C THR A 51 3.82 1.30 2.52
N ALA A 52 3.13 2.12 1.73
CA ALA A 52 2.16 1.64 0.75
C ALA A 52 2.80 0.73 -0.33
N ILE A 53 3.96 1.14 -0.87
CA ILE A 53 4.72 0.33 -1.84
C ILE A 53 5.17 -0.98 -1.18
N PHE A 54 5.69 -0.92 0.05
CA PHE A 54 6.09 -2.10 0.80
C PHE A 54 4.93 -3.06 1.02
N CYS A 55 3.73 -2.57 1.36
CA CYS A 55 2.56 -3.41 1.56
C CYS A 55 2.20 -4.21 0.32
N PHE A 56 2.21 -3.57 -0.86
CA PHE A 56 1.97 -4.24 -2.14
C PHE A 56 3.03 -5.30 -2.43
N LEU A 57 4.31 -5.01 -2.20
CA LEU A 57 5.41 -5.95 -2.46
C LEU A 57 5.39 -7.13 -1.46
N ARG A 58 5.13 -6.86 -0.18
CA ARG A 58 5.07 -7.89 0.87
C ARG A 58 3.90 -8.84 0.66
N ALA A 59 2.77 -8.34 0.14
CA ALA A 59 1.55 -9.11 -0.09
C ALA A 59 1.61 -10.03 -1.33
N GLN A 60 2.68 -9.98 -2.13
CA GLN A 60 2.92 -10.97 -3.18
C GLN A 60 3.02 -12.39 -2.61
N GLU A 61 3.48 -12.50 -1.36
CA GLU A 61 3.55 -13.75 -0.61
C GLU A 61 2.55 -13.75 0.56
N CYS A 62 2.34 -14.92 1.15
CA CYS A 62 1.50 -15.06 2.34
C CYS A 62 2.07 -14.23 3.51
N ILE A 63 1.18 -13.62 4.27
CA ILE A 63 1.50 -12.83 5.46
C ILE A 63 0.91 -13.56 6.66
N GLU A 64 1.73 -13.80 7.68
CA GLU A 64 1.26 -14.42 8.92
C GLU A 64 0.12 -13.59 9.51
N GLY A 65 -0.96 -14.26 9.96
CA GLY A 65 -2.16 -13.59 10.46
C GLY A 65 -3.15 -13.11 9.39
N ILE A 66 -2.79 -13.12 8.10
CA ILE A 66 -3.70 -12.74 7.00
C ILE A 66 -4.02 -13.98 6.13
N GLN A 67 -5.18 -14.57 6.38
CA GLN A 67 -5.63 -15.81 5.72
C GLN A 67 -6.54 -15.50 4.52
N VAL A 68 -5.97 -14.91 3.47
CA VAL A 68 -6.67 -14.69 2.18
C VAL A 68 -5.74 -15.05 1.02
N ASP A 69 -6.27 -15.76 0.04
CA ASP A 69 -5.52 -16.14 -1.16
C ASP A 69 -5.39 -14.99 -2.16
N ASP A 70 -6.41 -14.13 -2.23
CA ASP A 70 -6.46 -12.96 -3.11
C ASP A 70 -5.38 -11.93 -2.73
N PRO A 71 -4.37 -11.71 -3.59
CA PRO A 71 -3.27 -10.81 -3.28
C PRO A 71 -3.67 -9.33 -3.28
N PHE A 72 -4.74 -8.94 -3.98
CA PHE A 72 -5.28 -7.59 -3.91
C PHE A 72 -5.85 -7.32 -2.51
N ARG A 73 -6.74 -8.20 -2.04
CA ARG A 73 -7.28 -8.12 -0.68
C ARG A 73 -6.19 -8.24 0.38
N ARG A 74 -5.19 -9.11 0.19
CA ARG A 74 -4.06 -9.24 1.12
C ARG A 74 -3.28 -7.94 1.24
N THR A 75 -3.05 -7.24 0.11
CA THR A 75 -2.40 -5.92 0.10
C THR A 75 -3.17 -4.90 0.94
N LEU A 76 -4.50 -4.79 0.73
CA LEU A 76 -5.34 -3.86 1.47
C LEU A 76 -5.40 -4.20 2.97
N GLN A 77 -5.61 -5.47 3.30
CA GLN A 77 -5.69 -5.92 4.69
C GLN A 77 -4.39 -5.66 5.44
N TYR A 78 -3.24 -5.89 4.80
CA TYR A 78 -1.95 -5.64 5.41
C TYR A 78 -1.69 -4.14 5.61
N ALA A 79 -1.98 -3.31 4.60
CA ALA A 79 -1.87 -1.86 4.74
C ALA A 79 -2.72 -1.31 5.90
N ILE A 80 -3.94 -1.83 6.08
CA ILE A 80 -4.82 -1.44 7.19
C ILE A 80 -4.30 -1.98 8.54
N SER A 81 -3.77 -3.21 8.59
CA SER A 81 -3.29 -3.82 9.84
C SER A 81 -2.08 -3.10 10.42
N LEU A 82 -1.28 -2.41 9.58
CA LEU A 82 -0.19 -1.56 10.03
C LEU A 82 -0.64 -0.33 10.84
N GLY A 83 -1.92 0.01 10.85
CA GLY A 83 -2.46 1.13 11.64
C GLY A 83 -1.96 2.51 11.19
N GLY A 84 -2.21 3.54 12.00
CA GLY A 84 -1.82 4.92 11.69
C GLY A 84 -2.73 5.56 10.63
N ASP A 85 -2.14 6.11 9.57
CA ASP A 85 -2.82 6.74 8.43
C ASP A 85 -3.34 5.70 7.43
N THR A 86 -4.24 4.84 7.91
CA THR A 86 -4.65 3.61 7.22
C THR A 86 -5.37 3.85 5.91
N ASP A 87 -6.22 4.88 5.84
CA ASP A 87 -7.00 5.21 4.65
C ASP A 87 -6.09 5.65 3.50
N THR A 88 -5.15 6.54 3.78
CA THR A 88 -4.17 7.03 2.79
C THR A 88 -3.24 5.91 2.32
N ILE A 89 -2.68 5.12 3.25
CA ILE A 89 -1.74 4.03 2.91
C ILE A 89 -2.45 2.93 2.13
N ALA A 90 -3.64 2.50 2.56
CA ALA A 90 -4.41 1.47 1.86
C ALA A 90 -4.89 1.95 0.49
N SER A 91 -5.27 3.22 0.35
CA SER A 91 -5.64 3.80 -0.94
C SER A 91 -4.47 3.78 -1.94
N MET A 92 -3.27 4.20 -1.52
CA MET A 92 -2.08 4.14 -2.38
C MET A 92 -1.66 2.70 -2.71
N ALA A 93 -1.65 1.81 -1.72
CA ALA A 93 -1.31 0.40 -1.94
C ALA A 93 -2.33 -0.29 -2.85
N GLY A 94 -3.62 0.02 -2.67
CA GLY A 94 -4.72 -0.46 -3.50
C GLY A 94 -4.66 0.06 -4.93
N ALA A 95 -4.25 1.32 -5.15
CA ALA A 95 -4.04 1.86 -6.49
C ALA A 95 -2.92 1.12 -7.23
N ILE A 96 -1.80 0.84 -6.56
CA ILE A 96 -0.68 0.07 -7.13
C ILE A 96 -1.13 -1.37 -7.42
N ALA A 97 -1.76 -2.04 -6.45
CA ALA A 97 -2.25 -3.40 -6.60
C ALA A 97 -3.32 -3.51 -7.71
N GLY A 98 -4.26 -2.58 -7.78
CA GLY A 98 -5.31 -2.56 -8.79
C GLY A 98 -4.77 -2.32 -10.19
N ALA A 99 -3.78 -1.44 -10.35
CA ALA A 99 -3.08 -1.25 -11.62
C ALA A 99 -2.30 -2.51 -12.05
N PHE A 100 -1.75 -3.27 -11.10
CA PHE A 100 -0.97 -4.47 -11.38
C PHE A 100 -1.82 -5.70 -11.68
N TYR A 101 -2.87 -5.96 -10.89
CA TYR A 101 -3.73 -7.14 -11.03
C TYR A 101 -4.92 -6.95 -11.98
N GLY A 102 -5.29 -5.69 -12.25
CA GLY A 102 -6.47 -5.35 -13.03
C GLY A 102 -7.78 -5.38 -12.24
N TYR A 103 -8.82 -4.80 -12.83
CA TYR A 103 -10.13 -4.64 -12.19
C TYR A 103 -10.79 -5.98 -11.79
N GLU A 104 -10.61 -7.02 -12.60
CA GLU A 104 -11.19 -8.35 -12.35
C GLU A 104 -10.67 -9.02 -11.06
N ALA A 105 -9.49 -8.61 -10.57
CA ALA A 105 -8.96 -9.10 -9.29
C ALA A 105 -9.67 -8.49 -8.08
N ILE A 106 -10.38 -7.37 -8.25
CA ILE A 106 -11.05 -6.68 -7.14
C ILE A 106 -12.37 -7.37 -6.85
N ASN A 107 -12.45 -8.09 -5.72
CA ASN A 107 -13.66 -8.81 -5.33
C ASN A 107 -14.90 -7.89 -5.31
N THR A 108 -15.97 -8.30 -6.00
CA THR A 108 -17.23 -7.52 -6.10
C THR A 108 -17.87 -7.21 -4.74
N SER A 109 -17.66 -8.07 -3.74
CA SER A 109 -18.12 -7.79 -2.37
C SER A 109 -17.40 -6.60 -1.76
N LEU A 110 -16.12 -6.37 -2.05
CA LEU A 110 -15.42 -5.18 -1.56
C LEU A 110 -15.98 -3.92 -2.24
N GLN A 111 -16.13 -3.98 -3.56
CA GLN A 111 -16.61 -2.86 -4.37
C GLN A 111 -17.98 -2.33 -3.93
N LYS A 112 -18.94 -3.24 -3.66
CA LYS A 112 -20.33 -2.89 -3.28
C LYS A 112 -20.45 -2.11 -1.97
N HIS A 113 -19.42 -2.11 -1.13
CA HIS A 113 -19.39 -1.36 0.13
C HIS A 113 -18.72 0.02 -0.03
N CYS A 114 -18.16 0.33 -1.20
CA CYS A 114 -17.57 1.64 -1.48
C CYS A 114 -18.63 2.60 -2.03
N GLU A 115 -18.67 3.81 -1.46
CA GLU A 115 -19.50 4.90 -1.98
C GLU A 115 -19.07 5.27 -3.40
N LEU A 116 -20.01 5.71 -4.24
CA LEU A 116 -19.77 6.22 -5.59
C LEU A 116 -19.10 5.22 -6.56
N LEU A 117 -19.24 3.91 -6.33
CA LEU A 117 -18.64 2.87 -7.19
C LEU A 117 -18.90 3.11 -8.69
N ASP A 118 -20.16 3.33 -9.07
CA ASP A 118 -20.54 3.56 -10.47
C ASP A 118 -19.87 4.80 -11.08
N GLN A 119 -19.67 5.85 -10.26
CA GLN A 119 -18.97 7.07 -10.68
C GLN A 119 -17.47 6.81 -10.87
N VAL A 120 -16.83 6.08 -9.95
CA VAL A 120 -15.40 5.74 -10.04
C VAL A 120 -15.12 4.85 -11.26
N ILE A 121 -15.96 3.86 -11.53
CA ILE A 121 -15.86 3.01 -12.73
C ILE A 121 -15.96 3.87 -13.99
N LYS A 122 -16.94 4.78 -14.05
CA LYS A 122 -17.08 5.70 -15.18
C LYS A 122 -15.83 6.57 -15.36
N TYR A 123 -15.24 7.10 -14.29
CA TYR A 123 -14.02 7.90 -14.37
C TYR A 123 -12.82 7.07 -14.85
N ALA A 124 -12.70 5.81 -14.44
CA ALA A 124 -11.68 4.91 -14.94
C ALA A 124 -11.82 4.69 -16.46
N ASP A 125 -13.03 4.42 -16.94
CA ASP A 125 -13.31 4.27 -18.38
C ASP A 125 -13.02 5.55 -19.17
N ASP A 126 -13.39 6.71 -18.64
CA ASP A 126 -13.14 7.99 -19.29
C ASP A 126 -11.65 8.35 -19.35
N LEU A 127 -10.89 8.06 -18.28
CA LEU A 127 -9.42 8.19 -18.28
C LEU A 127 -8.78 7.24 -19.30
N TYR A 128 -9.25 5.99 -19.38
CA TYR A 128 -8.74 5.02 -20.36
C TYR A 128 -8.95 5.49 -21.80
N LYS A 129 -10.13 6.06 -22.12
CA LYS A 129 -10.43 6.62 -23.44
C LYS A 129 -9.47 7.75 -23.83
N LEU A 130 -9.03 8.59 -22.88
CA LEU A 130 -8.12 9.70 -23.17
C LEU A 130 -6.71 9.26 -23.58
N ILE A 131 -6.26 8.09 -23.09
CA ILE A 131 -4.92 7.56 -23.38
C ILE A 131 -4.90 6.46 -24.45
N SER A 132 -6.08 5.94 -24.81
CA SER A 132 -6.26 4.87 -25.81
C SER A 132 -6.80 5.38 -27.16
N ALA A 133 -6.96 6.69 -27.30
CA ALA A 133 -7.33 7.38 -28.54
C ALA A 133 -6.07 7.78 -29.32
#